data_AF-A0A8J5F4W7-F1
#
_entry.id   AF-A0A8J5F4W7-F1
#
_cell.length_a   1.000
_cell.length_b   1.000
_cell.length_c   1.000
_cell.angle_alpha   90.00
_cell.angle_beta   90.00
_cell.angle_gamma   90.00
#
_symmetry.space_group_name_H-M   'P 1'
#
loop_
_entity.id
_entity.type
_entity.pdbx_description
1 polymer ?
#
loop_
_entity_poly.entity_id
_entity_poly.type
_entity_poly.pdbx_seq_one_letter_code
_entity_poly.pdbx_strand_id
1 'polypeptide(L)'
;MFGEFKEAMTKEFEMTDIGLMAYYLGIDVNQREDGNFISQAGYAREILKKFKMDNSKSMNTPVECGVKLSKHGEEEKVDPTFLKVCRYMEDPTTTHLKIAKRILRYIKGTIDFGLLYSTSNHFKLEGYSDSDWGGDIDDRKSTTGFVFFMGATAFTWMSKK
;
A
#
# COMPACT_ATOMS: atom_id res chain seq x y z
N MET A 1 0.29 34.61 -11.87
CA MET A 1 1.31 33.62 -11.44
C MET A 1 1.09 32.22 -12.02
N PHE A 2 0.07 31.43 -11.64
CA PHE A 2 -0.07 30.06 -12.18
C PHE A 2 -0.60 30.01 -13.64
N GLY A 3 -1.51 30.91 -14.02
CA GLY A 3 -2.00 31.01 -15.40
C GLY A 3 -0.90 31.40 -16.38
N GLU A 4 -0.14 32.45 -16.07
CA GLU A 4 1.01 32.89 -16.88
C GLU A 4 2.06 31.79 -17.05
N PHE A 5 2.30 30.99 -16.01
CA PHE A 5 3.20 29.84 -16.10
C PHE A 5 2.66 28.77 -17.06
N LYS A 6 1.36 28.44 -16.99
CA LYS A 6 0.73 27.49 -17.93
C LYS A 6 0.83 27.98 -19.36
N GLU A 7 0.60 29.28 -19.60
CA GLU A 7 0.70 29.89 -20.92
C GLU A 7 2.12 29.82 -21.47
N ALA A 8 3.13 30.17 -20.67
CA ALA A 8 4.54 30.08 -21.06
C ALA A 8 4.94 28.63 -21.42
N MET A 9 4.55 27.66 -20.59
CA MET A 9 4.86 26.26 -20.84
C MET A 9 4.14 25.70 -22.08
N THR A 10 2.90 26.12 -22.34
CA THR A 10 2.14 25.71 -23.55
C THR A 10 2.70 26.32 -24.83
N LYS A 11 3.34 27.50 -24.73
CA LYS A 11 4.00 28.15 -25.86
C LYS A 11 5.33 27.48 -26.22
N GLU A 12 6.11 27.07 -25.22
CA GLU A 12 7.43 26.46 -25.42
C GLU A 12 7.36 24.95 -25.68
N PHE A 13 6.34 24.26 -25.15
CA PHE A 13 6.20 22.82 -25.24
C PHE A 13 4.80 22.42 -25.73
N GLU A 14 4.72 21.35 -26.53
CA GLU A 14 3.45 20.70 -26.86
C GLU A 14 2.86 20.05 -25.59
N MET A 15 2.06 20.81 -24.85
CA MET A 15 1.39 20.34 -23.64
C MET A 15 -0.09 20.72 -23.64
N THR A 16 -0.89 19.90 -22.98
CA THR A 16 -2.32 20.14 -22.79
C THR A 16 -2.63 20.26 -21.31
N ASP A 17 -3.37 21.30 -20.93
CA ASP A 17 -3.88 21.46 -19.57
C ASP A 17 -5.06 20.49 -19.35
N ILE A 18 -4.83 19.47 -18.54
CA ILE A 18 -5.85 18.46 -18.18
C ILE A 18 -6.66 18.86 -16.93
N GLY A 19 -6.47 20.09 -16.44
CA GLY A 19 -7.16 20.60 -15.26
C GLY A 19 -6.57 20.10 -13.95
N LEU A 20 -7.43 19.93 -12.96
CA LEU A 20 -7.02 19.44 -11.64
C LEU A 20 -6.58 17.96 -11.74
N MET A 21 -5.51 17.63 -11.04
CA MET A 21 -4.98 16.27 -11.01
C MET A 21 -6.01 15.34 -10.37
N ALA A 22 -6.58 14.44 -11.17
CA ALA A 22 -7.53 13.43 -10.71
C ALA A 22 -6.93 12.03 -10.62
N TYR A 23 -5.83 11.77 -11.33
CA TYR A 23 -5.17 10.46 -11.37
C TYR A 23 -3.68 10.60 -11.67
N TYR A 24 -2.83 9.89 -10.93
CA TYR A 24 -1.38 9.87 -11.15
C TYR A 24 -0.78 8.52 -10.75
N LEU A 25 -0.12 7.83 -11.68
CA LEU A 25 0.60 6.57 -11.43
C LEU A 25 -0.20 5.50 -10.64
N GLY A 26 -1.50 5.36 -10.89
CA GLY A 26 -2.33 4.38 -10.16
C GLY A 26 -2.97 4.92 -8.87
N ILE A 27 -2.80 6.22 -8.59
CA ILE A 27 -3.38 6.90 -7.44
C ILE A 27 -4.49 7.82 -7.93
N ASP A 28 -5.70 7.58 -7.43
CA ASP A 28 -6.85 8.47 -7.56
C ASP A 28 -6.68 9.66 -6.62
N VAL A 29 -6.82 10.88 -7.15
CA VAL A 29 -6.71 12.13 -6.39
C VAL A 29 -8.06 12.84 -6.44
N ASN A 30 -8.62 13.11 -5.26
CA ASN A 30 -9.89 13.81 -5.10
C ASN A 30 -9.63 15.04 -4.24
N GLN A 31 -9.57 16.20 -4.90
CA GLN A 31 -9.35 17.49 -4.27
C GLN A 31 -10.68 18.03 -3.74
N ARG A 32 -10.75 18.31 -2.44
CA ARG A 32 -11.94 18.76 -1.72
C ARG A 32 -11.63 20.06 -0.97
N GLU A 33 -12.66 20.73 -0.47
CA GLU A 33 -12.50 21.95 0.34
C GLU A 33 -11.74 21.67 1.65
N ASP A 34 -11.96 20.51 2.25
CA ASP A 34 -11.34 20.07 3.51
C ASP A 34 -9.94 19.46 3.33
N GLY A 35 -9.49 19.23 2.09
CA GLY A 35 -8.19 18.64 1.80
C GLY A 35 -8.12 17.81 0.51
N ASN A 36 -6.94 17.24 0.26
CA ASN A 36 -6.74 16.32 -0.86
C ASN A 36 -6.86 14.88 -0.36
N PHE A 37 -7.85 14.15 -0.85
CA PHE A 37 -7.99 12.72 -0.60
C PHE A 37 -7.30 11.93 -1.70
N ILE A 38 -6.34 11.07 -1.35
CA ILE A 38 -5.69 10.16 -2.30
C ILE A 38 -6.04 8.71 -1.97
N SER A 39 -6.30 7.90 -3.00
CA SER A 39 -6.61 6.48 -2.83
C SER A 39 -6.07 5.64 -3.99
N GLN A 40 -5.99 4.33 -3.79
CA GLN A 40 -5.68 3.36 -4.85
C GLN A 40 -6.86 2.41 -5.07
N ALA A 41 -8.08 2.91 -4.91
CA ALA A 41 -9.28 2.09 -4.98
C ALA A 41 -9.43 1.42 -6.35
N GLY A 42 -9.07 2.12 -7.45
CA GLY A 42 -9.00 1.54 -8.79
C GLY A 42 -8.07 0.31 -8.84
N TYR A 43 -6.82 0.49 -8.43
CA TYR A 43 -5.82 -0.58 -8.42
C TYR A 43 -6.21 -1.76 -7.52
N ALA A 44 -6.77 -1.48 -6.33
CA ALA A 44 -7.27 -2.52 -5.43
C ALA A 44 -8.34 -3.40 -6.11
N ARG A 45 -9.30 -2.79 -6.83
CA ARG A 45 -10.32 -3.53 -7.58
C ARG A 45 -9.72 -4.36 -8.71
N GLU A 46 -8.74 -3.84 -9.42
CA GLU A 46 -8.05 -4.57 -10.49
C GLU A 46 -7.29 -5.79 -9.97
N ILE A 47 -6.54 -5.65 -8.87
CA ILE A 47 -5.86 -6.77 -8.20
C ILE A 47 -6.87 -7.85 -7.81
N LEU A 48 -7.98 -7.47 -7.17
CA LEU A 48 -8.98 -8.43 -6.71
C LEU A 48 -9.60 -9.20 -7.89
N LYS A 49 -9.94 -8.51 -8.98
CA LYS A 49 -10.43 -9.15 -10.21
C LYS A 49 -9.39 -10.10 -10.80
N LYS A 50 -8.12 -9.68 -10.90
CA LYS A 50 -7.02 -10.48 -11.42
C LYS A 50 -6.87 -11.82 -10.69
N PHE A 51 -7.05 -11.82 -9.37
CA PHE A 51 -6.94 -13.02 -8.54
C PHE A 51 -8.29 -13.70 -8.24
N LYS A 52 -9.39 -13.28 -8.89
CA LYS A 52 -10.75 -13.81 -8.68
C LYS A 52 -11.22 -13.75 -7.22
N MET A 53 -10.89 -12.64 -6.55
CA MET A 53 -11.16 -12.37 -5.13
C MET A 53 -12.18 -11.23 -4.93
N ASP A 54 -12.79 -10.73 -6.00
CA ASP A 54 -13.78 -9.65 -6.01
C ASP A 54 -15.05 -10.00 -5.21
N ASN A 55 -15.47 -11.28 -5.23
CA ASN A 55 -16.63 -11.78 -4.47
C ASN A 55 -16.25 -12.46 -3.14
N SER A 56 -15.00 -12.28 -2.67
CA SER A 56 -14.55 -12.87 -1.42
C SER A 56 -15.09 -12.12 -0.19
N LYS A 57 -15.24 -12.83 0.94
CA LYS A 57 -15.55 -12.19 2.23
C LYS A 57 -14.36 -11.33 2.67
N SER A 58 -14.64 -10.10 3.09
CA SER A 58 -13.63 -9.19 3.62
C SER A 58 -13.08 -9.64 4.98
N MET A 59 -11.90 -9.15 5.33
CA MET A 59 -11.24 -9.36 6.61
C MET A 59 -10.74 -8.04 7.18
N ASN A 60 -10.73 -7.89 8.50
CA ASN A 60 -10.31 -6.65 9.16
C ASN A 60 -8.80 -6.59 9.44
N THR A 61 -8.08 -7.72 9.33
CA THR A 61 -6.63 -7.76 9.56
C THR A 61 -5.91 -8.45 8.40
N PRO A 62 -4.75 -7.91 7.95
CA PRO A 62 -4.01 -8.48 6.83
C PRO A 62 -3.34 -9.82 7.17
N VAL A 63 -3.01 -10.04 8.45
CA VAL A 63 -2.34 -11.25 8.96
C VAL A 63 -2.99 -11.67 10.29
N GLU A 64 -2.88 -12.95 10.63
CA GLU A 64 -3.28 -13.48 11.94
C GLU A 64 -2.18 -13.23 12.98
N CYS A 65 -2.57 -12.87 14.20
CA CYS A 65 -1.61 -12.61 15.26
C CYS A 65 -0.88 -13.89 15.65
N GLY A 66 0.45 -13.85 15.74
CA GLY A 66 1.28 -14.97 16.18
C GLY A 66 1.68 -15.97 15.09
N VAL A 67 1.26 -15.79 13.83
CA VAL A 67 1.74 -16.63 12.72
C VAL A 67 3.18 -16.26 12.38
N LYS A 68 4.10 -17.20 12.57
CA LYS A 68 5.49 -17.08 12.12
C LYS A 68 5.72 -17.92 10.87
N LEU A 69 6.33 -17.32 9.87
CA LEU A 69 6.67 -17.98 8.61
C LEU A 69 8.10 -18.54 8.67
N SER A 70 8.30 -19.73 8.11
CA SER A 70 9.62 -20.34 7.91
C SER A 70 9.82 -20.69 6.43
N LYS A 71 11.09 -20.73 6.00
CA LYS A 71 11.43 -21.21 4.64
C LYS A 71 11.17 -22.70 4.43
N HIS A 72 11.31 -23.47 5.51
CA HIS A 72 11.19 -24.92 5.48
C HIS A 72 9.96 -25.32 6.29
N GLY A 73 8.90 -25.72 5.58
CA GLY A 73 7.71 -26.35 6.16
C GLY A 73 7.51 -27.71 5.53
N GLU A 74 6.95 -28.66 6.28
CA GLU A 74 6.53 -29.98 5.78
C GLU A 74 5.27 -29.92 4.89
N GLU A 75 4.83 -28.71 4.55
CA GLU A 75 3.60 -28.46 3.82
C GLU A 75 3.75 -28.67 2.31
N GLU A 76 2.62 -28.95 1.67
CA GLU A 76 2.54 -29.14 0.23
C GLU A 76 2.93 -27.86 -0.52
N LYS A 77 3.78 -28.03 -1.54
CA LYS A 77 4.23 -26.94 -2.42
C LYS A 77 3.09 -26.50 -3.33
N VAL A 78 3.01 -25.20 -3.60
CA VAL A 78 1.94 -24.63 -4.44
C VAL A 78 2.52 -23.89 -5.64
N ASP A 79 1.71 -23.71 -6.70
CA ASP A 79 2.11 -22.92 -7.86
C ASP A 79 2.48 -21.47 -7.43
N PRO A 80 3.70 -21.00 -7.75
CA PRO A 80 4.19 -19.68 -7.36
C PRO A 80 3.41 -18.51 -8.00
N THR A 81 2.57 -18.76 -9.00
CA THR A 81 1.83 -17.72 -9.74
C THR A 81 0.98 -16.81 -8.82
N PHE A 82 0.44 -17.35 -7.72
CA PHE A 82 -0.35 -16.60 -6.73
C PHE A 82 0.50 -15.88 -5.68
N LEU A 83 1.81 -16.11 -5.63
CA LEU A 83 2.69 -15.75 -4.51
C LEU A 83 3.75 -14.71 -4.84
N LYS A 84 3.59 -13.98 -5.95
CA LYS A 84 4.41 -12.80 -6.29
C LYS A 84 4.45 -11.70 -5.22
N VAL A 85 3.55 -11.77 -4.22
CA VAL A 85 3.43 -10.84 -3.09
C VAL A 85 4.22 -11.31 -1.86
N CYS A 86 4.72 -12.55 -1.85
CA CYS A 86 5.38 -13.15 -0.68
C CYS A 86 6.88 -13.32 -0.90
N ARG A 87 7.69 -13.03 0.11
CA ARG A 87 9.15 -13.21 0.12
C ARG A 87 9.61 -14.67 -0.17
N TYR A 88 8.72 -15.64 -0.02
CA TYR A 88 8.96 -17.08 -0.15
C TYR A 88 8.66 -17.63 -1.55
N MET A 89 8.93 -16.85 -2.61
CA MET A 89 8.63 -17.28 -4.01
C MET A 89 9.43 -18.50 -4.46
N GLU A 90 10.60 -18.75 -3.86
CA GLU A 90 11.47 -19.88 -4.22
C GLU A 90 10.89 -21.23 -3.79
N ASP A 91 10.15 -21.27 -2.66
CA ASP A 91 9.50 -22.49 -2.16
C ASP A 91 8.14 -22.20 -1.49
N PRO A 92 7.11 -21.87 -2.27
CA PRO A 92 5.78 -21.53 -1.76
C PRO A 92 5.05 -22.73 -1.15
N THR A 93 4.43 -22.53 0.03
CA THR A 93 3.65 -23.55 0.76
C THR A 93 2.17 -23.15 0.87
N THR A 94 1.32 -24.08 1.32
CA THR A 94 -0.11 -23.81 1.52
C THR A 94 -0.37 -22.66 2.50
N THR A 95 0.46 -22.51 3.53
CA THR A 95 0.40 -21.41 4.51
C THR A 95 0.71 -20.07 3.86
N HIS A 96 1.71 -20.00 2.97
CA HIS A 96 1.98 -18.79 2.19
C HIS A 96 0.76 -18.38 1.36
N LEU A 97 0.10 -19.34 0.70
CA LEU A 97 -1.11 -19.08 -0.09
C LEU A 97 -2.30 -18.62 0.77
N LYS A 98 -2.49 -19.21 1.96
CA LYS A 98 -3.54 -18.78 2.91
C LYS A 98 -3.34 -17.32 3.33
N ILE A 99 -2.10 -16.92 3.62
CA ILE A 99 -1.77 -15.54 4.00
C ILE A 99 -1.98 -14.58 2.82
N ALA A 100 -1.50 -14.92 1.62
CA ALA A 100 -1.74 -14.10 0.43
C ALA A 100 -3.25 -13.89 0.18
N LYS A 101 -4.06 -14.95 0.29
CA LYS A 101 -5.53 -14.84 0.20
C LYS A 101 -6.10 -13.97 1.32
N ARG A 102 -5.58 -14.03 2.53
CA ARG A 102 -6.01 -13.19 3.66
C ARG A 102 -5.71 -11.71 3.39
N ILE A 103 -4.54 -11.38 2.87
CA ILE A 103 -4.17 -10.02 2.46
C ILE A 103 -5.14 -9.50 1.39
N LEU A 104 -5.47 -10.31 0.38
CA LEU A 104 -6.47 -9.92 -0.63
C LEU A 104 -7.86 -9.71 -0.02
N ARG A 105 -8.27 -10.51 0.97
CA ARG A 105 -9.53 -10.28 1.72
C ARG A 105 -9.50 -9.00 2.55
N TYR A 106 -8.34 -8.64 3.10
CA TYR A 106 -8.15 -7.37 3.78
C TYR A 106 -8.31 -6.20 2.81
N ILE A 107 -7.60 -6.24 1.67
CA ILE A 107 -7.74 -5.25 0.59
C ILE A 107 -9.20 -5.11 0.16
N LYS A 108 -9.95 -6.22 0.06
CA LYS A 108 -11.38 -6.21 -0.26
C LYS A 108 -12.23 -5.43 0.76
N GLY A 109 -11.85 -5.44 2.04
CA GLY A 109 -12.52 -4.68 3.10
C GLY A 109 -12.09 -3.21 3.16
N THR A 110 -10.93 -2.87 2.61
CA THR A 110 -10.33 -1.53 2.69
C THR A 110 -10.18 -0.86 1.32
N ILE A 111 -10.99 -1.23 0.33
CA ILE A 111 -10.90 -0.68 -1.04
C ILE A 111 -11.06 0.84 -1.04
N ASP A 112 -12.01 1.33 -0.25
CA ASP A 112 -12.38 2.75 -0.22
C ASP A 112 -11.54 3.55 0.80
N PHE A 113 -10.49 2.94 1.35
CA PHE A 113 -9.58 3.62 2.26
C PHE A 113 -8.58 4.46 1.46
N GLY A 114 -8.15 5.56 2.06
CA GLY A 114 -7.20 6.48 1.45
C GLY A 114 -6.59 7.41 2.50
N LEU A 115 -5.75 8.32 2.04
CA LEU A 115 -5.10 9.32 2.87
C LEU A 115 -5.75 10.67 2.59
N LEU A 116 -6.25 11.33 3.65
CA LEU A 116 -6.79 12.68 3.57
C LEU A 116 -5.74 13.68 4.04
N TYR A 117 -5.22 14.50 3.13
CA TYR A 117 -4.33 15.59 3.45
C TYR A 117 -5.14 16.86 3.66
N SER A 118 -5.55 17.08 4.91
CA SER A 118 -6.39 18.22 5.27
C SER A 118 -5.68 19.55 5.16
N THR A 119 -6.43 20.58 4.77
CA THR A 119 -5.98 21.97 4.83
C THR A 119 -5.97 22.42 6.30
N SER A 120 -4.78 22.54 6.88
CA SER A 120 -4.60 22.98 8.26
C SER A 120 -3.52 24.06 8.30
N ASN A 121 -3.59 24.98 9.27
CA ASN A 121 -2.50 25.91 9.55
C ASN A 121 -1.54 25.38 10.63
N HIS A 122 -1.90 24.26 11.26
CA HIS A 122 -1.12 23.60 12.29
C HIS A 122 -0.60 22.27 11.76
N PHE A 123 0.64 22.30 11.26
CA PHE A 123 1.36 21.11 10.83
C PHE A 123 2.38 20.72 11.89
N LYS A 124 2.18 19.56 12.51
CA LYS A 124 3.17 18.92 13.36
C LYS A 124 3.74 17.74 12.59
N LEU A 125 5.07 17.72 12.46
CA LEU A 125 5.80 16.56 11.94
C LEU A 125 6.04 15.60 13.10
N GLU A 126 5.45 14.41 13.03
CA GLU A 126 5.61 13.36 14.04
C GLU A 126 6.17 12.10 13.39
N GLY A 127 7.11 11.45 14.05
CA GLY A 127 7.77 10.24 13.54
C GLY A 127 7.83 9.18 14.62
N TYR A 128 7.52 7.95 14.22
CA TYR A 128 7.65 6.76 15.06
C TYR A 128 8.63 5.81 14.39
N SER A 129 9.49 5.19 15.19
CA SER A 129 10.42 4.16 14.74
C SER A 129 10.36 3.01 15.72
N ASP A 130 10.38 1.79 15.20
CA ASP A 130 10.41 0.57 15.99
C ASP A 130 11.37 -0.44 15.36
N SER A 131 11.90 -1.33 16.18
CA SER A 131 12.75 -2.42 15.73
C SER A 131 12.55 -3.65 16.59
N ASP A 132 12.36 -4.81 15.98
CA ASP A 132 12.38 -6.08 16.70
C ASP A 132 13.83 -6.55 16.96
N TRP A 133 13.99 -7.50 17.88
CA TRP A 133 15.26 -8.15 18.14
C TRP A 133 15.23 -9.59 17.65
N GLY A 134 15.91 -9.86 16.53
CA GLY A 134 16.04 -11.21 15.96
C GLY A 134 14.71 -11.89 15.67
N GLY A 135 13.70 -11.13 15.24
CA GLY A 135 12.32 -11.59 15.08
C GLY A 135 12.14 -12.66 14.00
N ASP A 136 13.04 -12.72 13.03
CA ASP A 136 12.99 -13.73 11.97
C ASP A 136 13.54 -15.09 12.42
N ILE A 137 12.75 -16.15 12.24
CA ILE A 137 13.13 -17.50 12.66
C ILE A 137 14.29 -18.05 11.81
N ASP A 138 14.33 -17.71 10.53
CA ASP A 138 15.22 -18.35 9.56
C ASP A 138 16.64 -17.79 9.67
N ASP A 139 16.80 -16.47 9.75
CA ASP A 139 18.13 -15.82 9.75
C ASP A 139 18.44 -14.98 11.00
N ARG A 140 17.51 -14.91 11.96
CA ARG A 140 17.63 -14.14 13.22
C ARG A 140 17.96 -12.66 12.99
N LYS A 141 17.62 -12.12 11.82
CA LYS A 141 17.75 -10.69 11.56
C LYS A 141 16.57 -9.92 12.15
N SER A 142 16.87 -8.70 12.53
CA SER A 142 15.88 -7.75 13.02
C SER A 142 15.13 -7.09 11.88
N THR A 143 13.85 -6.79 12.11
CA THR A 143 13.05 -5.90 11.26
C THR A 143 12.97 -4.54 11.93
N THR A 144 13.42 -3.49 11.23
CA THR A 144 13.29 -2.10 11.63
C THR A 144 12.26 -1.41 10.74
N GLY A 145 11.44 -0.55 11.31
CA GLY A 145 10.48 0.24 10.57
C GLY A 145 10.34 1.66 11.11
N PHE A 146 9.87 2.55 10.25
CA PHE A 146 9.49 3.89 10.64
C PHE A 146 8.23 4.33 9.91
N VAL A 147 7.54 5.31 10.48
CA VAL A 147 6.45 6.04 9.84
C VAL A 147 6.50 7.50 10.28
N PHE A 148 6.34 8.41 9.33
CA PHE A 148 6.23 9.84 9.57
C PHE A 148 4.87 10.37 9.12
N PHE A 149 4.31 11.24 9.96
CA PHE A 149 3.03 11.90 9.80
C PHE A 149 3.23 13.40 9.62
N MET A 150 2.41 13.98 8.75
CA MET A 150 2.21 15.41 8.65
C MET A 150 0.78 15.70 9.13
N GLY A 151 0.63 16.26 10.33
CA GLY A 151 -0.67 16.30 10.99
C GLY A 151 -1.16 14.88 11.32
N ALA A 152 -2.39 14.54 10.92
CA ALA A 152 -2.97 13.21 11.17
C ALA A 152 -2.69 12.17 10.06
N THR A 153 -1.90 12.53 9.05
CA THR A 153 -1.78 11.72 7.82
C THR A 153 -0.34 11.28 7.57
N ALA A 154 -0.14 9.97 7.43
CA ALA A 154 1.16 9.41 7.11
C ALA A 154 1.55 9.77 5.67
N PHE A 155 2.77 10.30 5.49
CA PHE A 155 3.29 10.67 4.16
C PHE A 155 4.51 9.84 3.74
N THR A 156 5.19 9.19 4.69
CA THR A 156 6.26 8.25 4.38
C THR A 156 6.37 7.17 5.46
N TRP A 157 6.65 5.95 5.05
CA TRP A 157 6.85 4.81 5.93
C TRP A 157 7.79 3.81 5.26
N MET A 158 8.47 3.02 6.07
CA MET A 158 9.33 1.95 5.61
C MET A 158 9.32 0.81 6.62
N SER A 159 9.43 -0.42 6.12
CA SER A 159 9.81 -1.57 6.91
C SER A 159 10.94 -2.29 6.18
N LYS A 160 12.02 -2.57 6.91
CA LYS A 160 13.25 -3.17 6.40
C LYS A 160 13.74 -4.24 7.36
N LYS A 161 14.12 -5.38 6.80
CA LYS A 161 14.81 -6.46 7.48
C LYS A 161 16.30 -6.43 7.11
#